data_AF-A0A534C3A5-F1
#
_entry.id   AF-A0A534C3A5-F1
#
_cell.length_a   1.000
_cell.length_b   1.000
_cell.length_c   1.000
_cell.angle_alpha   90.00
_cell.angle_beta   90.00
_cell.angle_gamma   90.00
#
_symmetry.space_group_name_H-M   'P 1'
#
loop_
_entity.id
_entity.type
_entity.pdbx_description
1 polymer ?
#
loop_
_entity_poly.entity_id
_entity_poly.type
_entity_poly.pdbx_seq_one_letter_code
_entity_poly.pdbx_strand_id
1 'polypeptide(L)'
;MRFDSGMTDEVYQEQILPHVSRTFALTIPQLPPGLRTAVTSAYLLCRIADTIEDEPALSAAETFAFLQRFTAVVYGREEAALLVRELEPRLSDRTLPAERDLVRNMERVVRMTAGLHEQQRAAIHRCIEVMCYGMHHFQSTASLRGLPLSSDLDSYCYYVAG
;
A
#
# COMPACT_ATOMS: atom_id res chain seq x y z
N MET A 1 12.96 -7.93 11.63
CA MET A 1 11.92 -8.64 12.41
C MET A 1 11.39 -9.76 11.53
N ARG A 2 11.21 -10.98 12.03
CA ARG A 2 10.59 -12.08 11.26
C ARG A 2 9.31 -12.45 11.98
N PHE A 3 8.17 -12.19 11.34
CA PHE A 3 6.87 -12.63 11.84
C PHE A 3 6.67 -14.10 11.49
N ASP A 4 6.14 -14.88 12.44
CA ASP A 4 6.14 -16.35 12.38
C ASP A 4 5.11 -16.90 11.37
N SER A 5 5.45 -18.00 10.69
CA SER A 5 4.64 -18.59 9.61
C SER A 5 3.33 -19.22 10.11
N GLY A 6 3.24 -19.55 11.40
CA GLY A 6 2.05 -20.12 12.04
C GLY A 6 1.00 -19.09 12.49
N MET A 7 1.25 -17.81 12.28
CA MET A 7 0.36 -16.72 12.69
C MET A 7 -0.78 -16.50 11.69
N THR A 8 -1.98 -16.16 12.21
CA THR A 8 -3.13 -15.80 11.39
C THR A 8 -2.90 -14.46 10.68
N ASP A 9 -3.60 -14.24 9.57
CA ASP A 9 -3.46 -13.00 8.79
C ASP A 9 -3.92 -11.77 9.60
N GLU A 10 -4.92 -11.90 10.47
CA GLU A 10 -5.37 -10.84 11.36
C GLU A 10 -4.27 -10.43 12.36
N VAL A 11 -3.67 -11.40 13.05
CA VAL A 11 -2.60 -11.12 14.04
C VAL A 11 -1.37 -10.55 13.33
N TYR A 12 -1.07 -10.99 12.09
CA TYR A 12 -0.02 -10.37 11.29
C TYR A 12 -0.28 -8.87 11.07
N GLN A 13 -1.47 -8.48 10.61
CA GLN A 13 -1.81 -7.08 10.37
C GLN A 13 -1.70 -6.23 11.65
N GLU A 14 -2.16 -6.76 12.78
CA GLU A 14 -2.07 -6.07 14.08
C GLU A 14 -0.62 -5.87 14.51
N GLN A 15 0.25 -6.86 14.28
CA GLN A 15 1.64 -6.79 14.68
C GLN A 15 2.49 -5.94 13.75
N ILE A 16 2.26 -5.97 12.43
CA ILE A 16 3.05 -5.17 11.48
C ILE A 16 2.70 -3.68 11.56
N LEU A 17 1.45 -3.33 11.86
CA LEU A 17 0.95 -1.96 11.83
C LEU A 17 1.80 -0.97 12.66
N PRO A 18 2.17 -1.23 13.93
CA PRO A 18 3.07 -0.37 14.71
C PRO A 18 4.45 -0.13 14.10
N HIS A 19 4.93 -1.06 13.26
CA HIS A 19 6.24 -0.97 12.64
C HIS A 19 6.24 -0.17 11.34
N VAL A 20 5.07 0.00 10.73
CA VAL A 20 4.88 0.79 9.50
C VAL A 20 4.00 2.03 9.71
N SER A 21 3.59 2.29 10.95
CA SER A 21 2.93 3.52 11.36
C SER A 21 3.00 3.76 12.87
N ARG A 22 3.57 4.88 13.30
CA ARG A 22 3.55 5.27 14.71
C ARG A 22 2.18 5.82 15.13
N THR A 23 1.60 6.69 14.31
CA THR A 23 0.36 7.40 14.65
C THR A 23 -0.87 6.53 14.44
N PHE A 24 -1.00 5.86 13.29
CA PHE A 24 -2.18 5.05 13.01
C PHE A 24 -2.25 3.79 13.87
N ALA A 25 -1.12 3.29 14.36
CA ALA A 25 -1.12 2.21 15.35
C ALA A 25 -1.74 2.61 16.71
N LEU A 26 -1.87 3.91 17.00
CA LEU A 26 -2.56 4.39 18.20
C LEU A 26 -4.06 4.60 17.95
N THR A 27 -4.44 5.01 16.74
CA THR A 27 -5.82 5.42 16.42
C THR A 27 -6.66 4.29 15.85
N ILE A 28 -6.11 3.46 14.96
CA ILE A 28 -6.84 2.34 14.34
C ILE A 28 -7.38 1.35 15.38
N PRO A 29 -6.64 0.94 16.42
CA PRO A 29 -7.16 0.03 17.44
C PRO A 29 -8.35 0.59 18.24
N GLN A 30 -8.56 1.92 18.24
CA GLN A 30 -9.69 2.57 18.93
C GLN A 30 -10.99 2.55 18.12
N LEU A 31 -10.93 2.12 16.85
CA LEU A 31 -12.12 2.01 16.01
C LEU A 31 -13.04 0.88 16.47
N PRO A 32 -14.36 0.99 16.22
CA PRO A 32 -15.27 -0.13 16.41
C PRO A 32 -14.79 -1.38 15.66
N PRO A 33 -15.01 -2.60 16.21
CA PRO A 33 -14.47 -3.83 15.62
C PRO A 33 -14.79 -4.00 14.12
N GLY A 34 -16.00 -3.63 13.68
CA GLY A 34 -16.41 -3.72 12.27
C GLY A 34 -15.67 -2.77 11.32
N LEU A 35 -15.05 -1.70 11.81
CA LEU A 35 -14.25 -0.77 11.00
C LEU A 35 -12.75 -1.01 11.16
N ARG A 36 -12.31 -1.45 12.33
CA ARG A 36 -10.89 -1.65 12.66
C ARG A 36 -10.19 -2.50 11.60
N THR A 37 -10.72 -3.68 11.27
CA THR A 37 -10.09 -4.59 10.30
C THR A 37 -10.02 -3.96 8.91
N ALA A 38 -11.11 -3.34 8.45
CA ALA A 38 -11.16 -2.70 7.13
C ALA A 38 -10.15 -1.54 7.02
N VAL A 39 -10.07 -0.70 8.05
CA VAL A 39 -9.13 0.44 8.08
C VAL A 39 -7.68 -0.03 8.22
N THR A 40 -7.40 -1.07 9.01
CA THR A 40 -6.07 -1.68 9.06
C THR A 40 -5.64 -2.18 7.69
N SER A 41 -6.48 -2.97 7.01
CA SER A 41 -6.17 -3.50 5.68
C SER A 41 -5.98 -2.38 4.66
N ALA A 42 -6.86 -1.37 4.65
CA ALA A 42 -6.71 -0.20 3.78
C ALA A 42 -5.37 0.51 3.99
N TYR A 43 -5.01 0.80 5.25
CA TYR A 43 -3.75 1.46 5.58
C TYR A 43 -2.53 0.66 5.13
N LEU A 44 -2.53 -0.66 5.39
CA LEU A 44 -1.41 -1.53 5.00
C LEU A 44 -1.26 -1.63 3.48
N LEU A 45 -2.37 -1.69 2.73
CA LEU A 45 -2.32 -1.62 1.27
C LEU A 45 -1.78 -0.27 0.78
N CYS A 46 -2.20 0.84 1.40
CA CYS A 46 -1.66 2.15 1.06
C CYS A 46 -0.15 2.22 1.29
N ARG A 47 0.31 1.72 2.45
CA ARG A 47 1.74 1.68 2.78
C ARG A 47 2.55 0.81 1.81
N ILE A 48 1.96 -0.26 1.27
CA ILE A 48 2.61 -1.07 0.22
C ILE A 48 2.78 -0.24 -1.06
N ALA A 49 1.75 0.50 -1.48
CA ALA A 49 1.87 1.38 -2.64
C ALA A 49 2.93 2.48 -2.41
N ASP A 50 2.94 3.14 -1.25
CA ASP A 50 3.98 4.10 -0.86
C ASP A 50 5.37 3.45 -0.96
N THR A 51 5.53 2.22 -0.48
CA THR A 51 6.81 1.49 -0.53
C THR A 51 7.29 1.26 -1.96
N ILE A 52 6.37 1.01 -2.90
CA ILE A 52 6.68 0.86 -4.33
C ILE A 52 7.03 2.22 -4.95
N GLU A 53 6.28 3.27 -4.61
CA GLU A 53 6.49 4.62 -5.12
C GLU A 53 7.84 5.20 -4.68
N ASP A 54 8.16 5.05 -3.40
CA ASP A 54 9.33 5.64 -2.75
C ASP A 54 10.63 4.89 -3.03
N GLU A 55 10.59 3.73 -3.72
CA GLU A 55 11.78 2.93 -4.00
C GLU A 55 12.69 3.58 -5.05
N PRO A 56 13.88 4.11 -4.66
CA PRO A 56 14.74 4.85 -5.58
C PRO A 56 15.45 3.99 -6.63
N ALA A 57 15.49 2.66 -6.46
CA ALA A 57 16.08 1.76 -7.45
C ALA A 57 15.14 1.45 -8.63
N LEU A 58 13.88 1.87 -8.57
CA LEU A 58 12.93 1.75 -9.67
C LEU A 58 12.96 3.02 -10.53
N SER A 59 12.99 2.86 -11.85
CA SER A 59 12.66 3.96 -12.75
C SER A 59 11.17 4.29 -12.67
N ALA A 60 10.77 5.50 -13.03
CA ALA A 60 9.35 5.91 -13.02
C ALA A 60 8.43 4.97 -13.83
N ALA A 61 8.95 4.41 -14.94
CA ALA A 61 8.22 3.43 -15.74
C ALA A 61 8.05 2.08 -15.01
N GLU A 62 9.07 1.63 -14.29
CA GLU A 62 8.99 0.41 -13.48
C GLU A 62 8.08 0.59 -12.27
N THR A 63 8.19 1.72 -11.56
CA THR A 63 7.28 2.08 -10.46
C THR A 63 5.84 2.04 -10.92
N PHE A 64 5.53 2.65 -12.08
CA PHE A 64 4.17 2.60 -12.63
C PHE A 64 3.71 1.18 -12.95
N ALA A 65 4.54 0.38 -13.61
CA ALA A 65 4.22 -1.00 -13.93
C ALA A 65 3.94 -1.83 -12.66
N PHE A 66 4.74 -1.65 -11.61
CA PHE A 66 4.52 -2.32 -10.32
C PHE A 66 3.26 -1.84 -9.62
N LEU A 67 2.94 -0.54 -9.64
CA LEU A 67 1.69 -0.01 -9.06
C LEU A 67 0.43 -0.50 -9.80
N GLN A 68 0.49 -0.64 -11.13
CA GLN A 68 -0.61 -1.23 -11.91
C GLN A 68 -0.82 -2.70 -11.55
N ARG A 69 0.26 -3.47 -11.43
CA ARG A 69 0.20 -4.89 -11.01
C ARG A 69 -0.25 -5.03 -9.56
N PHE A 70 0.21 -4.16 -8.67
CA PHE A 70 -0.27 -4.10 -7.29
C PHE A 70 -1.77 -3.85 -7.23
N THR A 71 -2.28 -2.92 -8.05
CA THR A 71 -3.73 -2.71 -8.19
C THR A 71 -4.41 -3.99 -8.69
N ALA A 72 -3.88 -4.67 -9.71
CA ALA A 72 -4.43 -5.94 -10.18
C ALA A 72 -4.46 -7.02 -9.09
N VAL A 73 -3.42 -7.11 -8.25
CA VAL A 73 -3.36 -8.02 -7.09
C VAL A 73 -4.47 -7.70 -6.08
N VAL A 74 -4.65 -6.42 -5.71
CA VAL A 74 -5.72 -6.01 -4.78
C VAL A 74 -7.10 -6.35 -5.32
N TYR A 75 -7.31 -6.23 -6.63
CA TYR A 75 -8.55 -6.63 -7.29
C TYR A 75 -8.71 -8.16 -7.50
N GLY A 76 -7.72 -8.97 -7.08
CA GLY A 76 -7.73 -10.42 -7.27
C GLY A 76 -7.57 -10.87 -8.73
N ARG A 77 -6.98 -10.02 -9.58
CA ARG A 77 -6.73 -10.27 -11.01
C ARG A 77 -5.30 -10.75 -11.29
N GLU A 78 -4.42 -10.65 -10.30
CA GLU A 78 -3.04 -11.15 -10.34
C GLU A 78 -2.70 -11.80 -8.99
N GLU A 79 -1.85 -12.81 -9.00
CA GLU A 79 -1.36 -13.49 -7.80
C GLU A 79 -0.31 -12.64 -7.09
N ALA A 80 -0.54 -12.32 -5.80
CA ALA A 80 0.40 -11.53 -4.99
C ALA A 80 1.81 -12.15 -4.98
N ALA A 81 1.91 -13.49 -4.95
CA ALA A 81 3.18 -14.21 -4.94
C ALA A 81 4.03 -13.95 -6.19
N LEU A 82 3.42 -13.70 -7.36
CA LEU A 82 4.16 -13.37 -8.58
C LEU A 82 4.74 -11.96 -8.50
N LEU A 83 3.92 -10.99 -8.09
CA LEU A 83 4.36 -9.62 -7.88
C LEU A 83 5.50 -9.53 -6.86
N VAL A 84 5.36 -10.21 -5.71
CA VAL A 84 6.39 -10.20 -4.65
C VAL A 84 7.72 -10.75 -5.15
N ARG A 85 7.71 -11.86 -5.91
CA ARG A 85 8.94 -12.46 -6.48
C ARG A 85 9.73 -11.50 -7.36
N GLU A 86 9.03 -10.61 -8.06
CA GLU A 86 9.66 -9.64 -8.96
C GLU A 86 10.02 -8.33 -8.26
N LEU A 87 9.19 -7.87 -7.32
CA LEU A 87 9.37 -6.60 -6.62
C LEU A 87 10.41 -6.70 -5.50
N GLU A 88 10.37 -7.75 -4.67
CA GLU A 88 11.23 -7.86 -3.49
C GLU A 88 12.74 -7.73 -3.81
N PRO A 89 13.28 -8.36 -4.86
CA PRO A 89 14.71 -8.21 -5.22
C PRO A 89 15.08 -6.81 -5.71
N ARG A 90 14.10 -5.97 -6.06
CA ARG A 90 14.31 -4.59 -6.55
C ARG A 90 14.35 -3.56 -5.43
N LEU A 91 13.90 -3.93 -4.22
CA LEU A 91 13.91 -3.05 -3.06
C LEU A 91 15.36 -2.82 -2.59
N SER A 92 15.83 -1.57 -2.60
CA SER A 92 17.20 -1.20 -2.20
C SER A 92 17.33 -1.09 -0.69
N ASP A 93 18.54 -1.02 -0.11
CA ASP A 93 18.76 -0.90 1.34
C ASP A 93 18.06 0.30 2.03
N ARG A 94 17.49 1.22 1.25
CA ARG A 94 16.70 2.36 1.74
C ARG A 94 15.29 1.99 2.20
N THR A 95 14.68 0.92 1.67
CA THR A 95 13.38 0.44 2.16
C THR A 95 13.49 -0.05 3.60
N LEU A 96 12.57 0.31 4.49
CA LEU A 96 12.70 -0.12 5.88
C LEU A 96 12.47 -1.65 6.00
N PRO A 97 13.12 -2.33 6.97
CA PRO A 97 12.93 -3.78 7.15
C PRO A 97 11.46 -4.20 7.36
N ALA A 98 10.65 -3.34 7.99
CA ALA A 98 9.23 -3.59 8.22
C ALA A 98 8.40 -3.43 6.93
N GLU A 99 8.72 -2.45 6.09
CA GLU A 99 8.07 -2.26 4.78
C GLU A 99 8.41 -3.40 3.83
N ARG A 100 9.67 -3.84 3.82
CA ARG A 100 10.09 -5.06 3.11
C ARG A 100 9.31 -6.30 3.55
N ASP A 101 9.14 -6.47 4.87
CA ASP A 101 8.35 -7.59 5.40
C ASP A 101 6.87 -7.48 5.00
N LEU A 102 6.32 -6.26 5.01
CA LEU A 102 4.95 -5.99 4.57
C LEU A 102 4.75 -6.32 3.09
N VAL A 103 5.68 -5.91 2.21
CA VAL A 103 5.66 -6.27 0.78
C VAL A 103 5.72 -7.79 0.62
N ARG A 104 6.65 -8.46 1.31
CA ARG A 104 6.79 -9.93 1.25
C ARG A 104 5.51 -10.66 1.66
N ASN A 105 4.79 -10.12 2.64
CA ASN A 105 3.57 -10.72 3.19
C ASN A 105 2.28 -10.07 2.65
N MET A 106 2.34 -9.32 1.55
CA MET A 106 1.21 -8.63 0.93
C MET A 106 -0.03 -9.52 0.78
N GLU A 107 0.17 -10.79 0.40
CA GLU A 107 -0.93 -11.74 0.21
C GLU A 107 -1.82 -11.87 1.45
N ARG A 108 -1.25 -11.77 2.66
CA ARG A 108 -2.01 -11.80 3.92
C ARG A 108 -2.99 -10.63 4.01
N VAL A 109 -2.54 -9.44 3.63
CA VAL A 109 -3.36 -8.20 3.63
C VAL A 109 -4.45 -8.28 2.56
N VAL A 110 -4.12 -8.82 1.38
CA VAL A 110 -5.08 -9.04 0.28
C VAL A 110 -6.16 -10.05 0.69
N ARG A 111 -5.80 -11.16 1.35
CA ARG A 111 -6.78 -12.13 1.87
C ARG A 111 -7.69 -11.53 2.93
N MET A 112 -7.16 -10.73 3.85
CA MET A 112 -7.98 -10.00 4.83
C MET A 112 -8.98 -9.06 4.14
N THR A 113 -8.53 -8.34 3.11
CA THR A 113 -9.37 -7.45 2.31
C THR A 113 -10.47 -8.22 1.56
N ALA A 114 -10.14 -9.38 0.99
CA ALA A 114 -11.10 -10.24 0.29
C ALA A 114 -12.21 -10.77 1.23
N GLY A 115 -11.91 -10.95 2.51
CA GLY A 115 -12.86 -11.40 3.54
C GLY A 115 -13.81 -10.30 4.05
N LEU A 116 -13.60 -9.03 3.69
CA LEU A 116 -14.48 -7.93 4.10
C LEU A 116 -15.82 -7.95 3.36
N HIS A 117 -16.80 -7.26 3.92
CA HIS A 117 -18.08 -7.05 3.26
C HIS A 117 -17.90 -6.23 1.97
N GLU A 118 -18.76 -6.48 0.97
CA GLU A 118 -18.64 -5.92 -0.39
C GLU A 118 -18.45 -4.40 -0.40
N GLN A 119 -19.19 -3.66 0.42
CA GLN A 119 -19.08 -2.19 0.48
C GLN A 119 -17.70 -1.71 0.95
N GLN A 120 -17.12 -2.39 1.95
CA GLN A 120 -15.79 -2.05 2.47
C GLN A 120 -14.71 -2.41 1.45
N ARG A 121 -14.81 -3.60 0.86
CA ARG A 121 -13.90 -4.05 -0.20
C ARG A 121 -13.90 -3.12 -1.40
N ALA A 122 -15.10 -2.74 -1.88
CA ALA A 122 -15.24 -1.81 -3.00
C ALA A 122 -14.66 -0.41 -2.70
N ALA A 123 -14.80 0.09 -1.47
CA ALA A 123 -14.21 1.34 -1.05
C ALA A 123 -12.67 1.28 -1.04
N ILE A 124 -12.09 0.18 -0.52
CA ILE A 124 -10.64 -0.04 -0.52
C ILE A 124 -10.09 -0.15 -1.94
N HIS A 125 -10.74 -0.95 -2.79
CA HIS A 125 -10.35 -1.11 -4.20
C HIS A 125 -10.30 0.23 -4.94
N ARG A 126 -11.34 1.06 -4.76
CA ARG A 126 -11.38 2.41 -5.34
C ARG A 126 -10.27 3.30 -4.80
N CYS A 127 -10.04 3.29 -3.49
CA CYS A 127 -8.99 4.09 -2.86
C CYS A 127 -7.61 3.73 -3.42
N ILE A 128 -7.28 2.44 -3.49
CA ILE A 128 -5.99 1.97 -4.03
C ILE A 128 -5.85 2.31 -5.52
N GLU A 129 -6.89 2.12 -6.32
CA GLU A 129 -6.86 2.46 -7.75
C GLU A 129 -6.61 3.95 -7.98
N VAL A 130 -7.33 4.81 -7.26
CA VAL A 130 -7.19 6.27 -7.34
C VAL A 130 -5.79 6.70 -6.90
N MET A 131 -5.29 6.17 -5.79
CA MET A 131 -3.97 6.51 -5.25
C MET A 131 -2.84 6.06 -6.19
N CYS A 132 -2.86 4.80 -6.66
CA CYS A 132 -1.84 4.28 -7.57
C CYS A 132 -1.83 5.00 -8.92
N TYR A 133 -3.01 5.39 -9.42
CA TYR A 133 -3.12 6.22 -10.62
C TYR A 133 -2.54 7.62 -10.42
N GLY A 134 -2.88 8.27 -9.29
CA GLY A 134 -2.41 9.61 -8.94
C GLY A 134 -0.89 9.69 -8.81
N MET A 135 -0.26 8.74 -8.10
CA MET A 135 1.20 8.66 -7.93
C MET A 135 1.94 8.71 -9.27
N HIS A 136 1.43 8.02 -10.30
CA HIS A 136 2.01 8.06 -11.64
C HIS A 136 1.81 9.39 -12.37
N HIS A 137 0.60 9.96 -12.28
CA HIS A 137 0.29 11.23 -12.92
C HIS A 137 1.16 12.36 -12.38
N PHE A 138 1.47 12.32 -11.08
CA PHE A 138 2.35 13.30 -10.44
C PHE A 138 3.83 13.09 -10.76
N GLN A 139 4.34 11.86 -10.82
CA GLN A 139 5.75 11.64 -11.24
C GLN A 139 6.03 12.10 -12.68
N SER A 140 5.05 12.01 -13.58
CA SER A 140 5.20 12.46 -14.97
C SER A 140 5.07 13.97 -15.15
N THR A 141 4.39 14.65 -14.23
CA THR A 141 4.10 16.09 -14.31
C THR A 141 4.99 16.94 -13.39
N ALA A 142 5.48 16.37 -12.28
CA ALA A 142 6.38 17.02 -11.34
C ALA A 142 7.78 17.20 -11.95
N SER A 143 8.05 18.40 -12.47
CA SER A 143 9.40 18.79 -12.88
C SER A 143 10.31 19.00 -11.65
N LEU A 144 11.64 19.09 -11.86
CA LEU A 144 12.64 19.50 -10.85
C LEU A 144 12.34 20.85 -10.15
N ARG A 145 11.31 21.59 -10.57
CA ARG A 145 10.85 22.86 -9.99
C ARG A 145 9.66 22.72 -9.02
N GLY A 146 9.20 21.49 -8.74
CA GLY A 146 8.01 21.24 -7.92
C GLY A 146 6.71 21.30 -8.74
N LEU A 147 5.58 21.30 -8.03
CA LEU A 147 4.25 21.38 -8.63
C LEU A 147 4.01 22.79 -9.19
N PRO A 148 3.57 22.93 -10.46
CA PRO A 148 3.49 24.23 -11.11
C PRO A 148 2.33 25.10 -10.61
N LEU A 149 1.26 24.50 -10.05
CA LEU A 149 0.08 25.22 -9.56
C LEU A 149 -0.39 24.72 -8.18
N SER A 150 -1.08 25.58 -7.42
CA SER A 150 -1.72 25.19 -6.15
C SER A 150 -2.79 24.10 -6.33
N SER A 151 -3.45 24.06 -7.49
CA SER A 151 -4.42 23.00 -7.85
C SER A 151 -3.77 21.63 -8.03
N ASP A 152 -2.49 21.61 -8.40
CA ASP A 152 -1.72 20.37 -8.53
C ASP A 152 -1.35 19.84 -7.14
N LEU A 153 -1.14 20.73 -6.16
CA LEU A 153 -0.99 20.34 -4.75
C LEU A 153 -2.30 19.76 -4.20
N ASP A 154 -3.45 20.39 -4.48
CA ASP A 154 -4.76 19.87 -4.06
C ASP A 154 -5.04 18.49 -4.67
N SER A 155 -4.71 18.33 -5.95
CA SER A 155 -4.84 17.06 -6.65
C SER A 155 -3.89 16.01 -6.08
N TYR A 156 -2.63 16.34 -5.82
CA TYR A 156 -1.68 15.44 -5.16
C TYR A 156 -2.19 15.02 -3.78
N CYS A 157 -2.58 15.97 -2.94
CA CYS A 157 -3.15 15.71 -1.61
C CYS A 157 -4.42 14.85 -1.69
N TYR A 158 -5.27 15.05 -2.69
CA TYR A 158 -6.42 14.18 -2.92
C TYR A 158 -6.00 12.73 -3.19
N TYR A 159 -5.01 12.51 -4.06
CA TYR A 159 -4.58 11.15 -4.40
C TYR A 159 -3.84 10.43 -3.27
N VAL A 160 -3.03 11.14 -2.48
CA VAL A 160 -2.21 10.51 -1.42
C VAL A 160 -2.84 10.56 -0.02
N ALA A 161 -3.87 11.39 0.20
CA ALA A 161 -4.42 11.63 1.55
C ALA A 161 -5.91 12.02 1.62
N GLY A 162 -6.62 12.21 0.50
CA GLY A 162 -7.99 12.76 0.45
C GLY A 162 -9.11 11.76 0.21
#